data_AF-A0A183IXY5-F1
#
_entry.id   AF-A0A183IXY5-F1
#
_cell.length_a   1.000
_cell.length_b   1.000
_cell.length_c   1.000
_cell.angle_alpha   90.00
_cell.angle_beta   90.00
_cell.angle_gamma   90.00
#
_symmetry.space_group_name_H-M   'P 1'
#
loop_
_entity.id
_entity.type
_entity.pdbx_description
1 polymer ?
#
loop_
_entity_poly.entity_id
_entity_poly.type
_entity_poly.pdbx_seq_one_letter_code
_entity_poly.pdbx_strand_id
1 'polypeptide(L)'
;MAVVQFKNEGYLKELIQDGVDVQGVLIPDGLQQLQPAFQFKMLAVDRKCMKVMKCLNLEIVRRSDCLERYPSFNEGFQICAKLNSRNACNIEFYRGMPVVLGDGRVVFLYGVIVVSRPPFFVINDLTESRRWITAVLSLLGSVPAGKVRRLLNDGGEQYQLANL
;
A
#
# COMPACT_ATOMS: atom_id res chain seq x y z
N MET A 1 5.18 5.25 -5.01
CA MET A 1 5.15 4.66 -3.65
C MET A 1 6.38 5.14 -2.90
N ALA A 2 6.29 5.32 -1.59
CA ALA A 2 7.41 5.73 -0.74
C ALA A 2 7.35 4.94 0.57
N VAL A 3 8.52 4.69 1.16
CA VAL A 3 8.65 4.18 2.52
C VAL A 3 9.20 5.31 3.37
N VAL A 4 8.61 5.53 4.55
CA VAL A 4 8.99 6.61 5.46
C VAL A 4 9.50 5.98 6.74
N GLN A 5 10.74 6.32 7.13
CA GLN A 5 11.30 5.92 8.42
C GLN A 5 10.87 6.93 9.50
N PHE A 6 10.33 6.43 10.60
CA PHE A 6 10.04 7.25 11.76
C PHE A 6 11.34 7.61 12.49
N LYS A 7 11.53 8.89 12.84
CA LYS A 7 12.72 9.34 13.57
C LYS A 7 12.85 8.74 14.97
N ASN A 8 11.74 8.45 15.62
CA ASN A 8 11.70 7.85 16.95
C ASN A 8 11.03 6.47 16.89
N GLU A 9 11.81 5.46 16.50
CA GLU A 9 11.32 4.08 16.40
C GLU A 9 10.98 3.48 17.77
N GLY A 10 11.61 3.95 18.86
CA GLY A 10 11.33 3.49 20.23
C GLY A 10 9.89 3.80 20.65
N TYR A 11 9.47 5.06 20.47
CA TYR A 11 8.10 5.49 20.76
C TYR A 11 7.06 4.74 19.91
N LEU A 12 7.34 4.49 18.63
CA LEU A 12 6.42 3.73 17.78
C LEU A 12 6.31 2.26 18.24
N LYS A 13 7.40 1.64 18.68
CA LYS A 13 7.39 0.29 19.23
C LYS A 13 6.60 0.23 20.53
N GLU A 14 6.76 1.21 21.42
CA GLU A 14 5.96 1.35 22.64
C GLU A 14 4.46 1.44 22.30
N LEU A 15 4.06 2.33 21.38
CA LEU A 15 2.67 2.45 20.94
C LEU A 15 2.08 1.16 20.33
N ILE A 16 2.89 0.40 19.58
CA ILE A 16 2.45 -0.88 19.00
C ILE A 16 2.32 -1.95 20.10
N GLN A 17 3.23 -1.96 21.08
CA GLN A 17 3.24 -2.93 22.20
C GLN A 17 2.12 -2.65 23.20
N ASP A 18 1.80 -1.39 23.46
CA ASP A 18 0.73 -0.96 24.36
C ASP A 18 -0.67 -1.22 23.77
N GLY A 19 -0.76 -1.45 22.45
CA GLY A 19 -1.73 -2.39 21.87
C GLY A 19 -3.21 -1.97 21.81
N VAL A 20 -3.57 -0.71 22.00
CA VAL A 20 -5.00 -0.30 21.94
C VAL A 20 -5.38 0.40 20.63
N ASP A 21 -4.51 1.24 20.07
CA ASP A 21 -4.88 2.13 18.95
C ASP A 21 -4.00 2.03 17.69
N VAL A 22 -2.84 1.38 17.78
CA VAL A 22 -1.87 1.29 16.67
C VAL A 22 -1.51 -0.17 16.41
N GLN A 23 -1.82 -0.66 15.21
CA GLN A 23 -1.45 -1.99 14.77
C GLN A 23 -0.78 -1.94 13.40
N GLY A 24 0.27 -2.74 13.23
CA GLY A 24 0.86 -2.99 11.91
C GLY A 24 -0.10 -3.79 11.02
N VAL A 25 0.06 -3.64 9.70
CA VAL A 25 -0.66 -4.42 8.69
C VAL A 25 0.30 -5.40 8.01
N LEU A 26 -0.21 -6.56 7.61
CA LEU A 26 0.57 -7.55 6.87
C LEU A 26 0.58 -7.22 5.38
N ILE A 27 1.65 -7.56 4.65
CA ILE A 27 1.66 -7.49 3.19
C ILE A 27 1.44 -8.91 2.66
N PRO A 28 0.47 -9.16 1.75
CA PRO A 28 0.17 -10.51 1.28
C PRO A 28 1.38 -11.25 0.71
N ASP A 29 1.52 -12.51 1.11
CA ASP A 29 2.54 -13.46 0.65
C ASP A 29 2.07 -14.16 -0.63
N GLY A 30 2.03 -13.45 -1.75
CA GLY A 30 1.83 -14.08 -3.05
C GLY A 30 1.20 -13.21 -4.12
N LEU A 31 1.35 -13.66 -5.36
CA LEU A 31 0.66 -13.15 -6.55
C LEU A 31 -0.81 -13.56 -6.46
N GLN A 32 -1.59 -12.94 -5.59
CA GLN A 32 -3.03 -13.11 -5.62
C GLN A 32 -3.58 -12.35 -6.83
N GLN A 33 -3.83 -13.06 -7.93
CA GLN A 33 -4.58 -12.49 -9.03
C GLN A 33 -6.02 -12.30 -8.60
N LEU A 34 -6.34 -11.09 -8.13
CA LEU A 34 -7.69 -10.75 -7.79
C LEU A 34 -8.54 -10.62 -9.06
N GLN A 35 -9.67 -11.32 -9.08
CA GLN A 35 -10.58 -11.33 -10.22
C GLN A 35 -11.45 -10.06 -10.24
N PRO A 36 -11.95 -9.64 -11.41
CA PRO A 36 -12.99 -8.61 -11.49
C PRO A 36 -14.19 -8.94 -10.58
N ALA A 37 -14.86 -7.92 -10.08
CA ALA A 37 -15.92 -8.01 -9.07
C ALA A 37 -15.47 -8.43 -7.65
N PHE A 38 -14.20 -8.81 -7.46
CA PHE A 38 -13.66 -9.02 -6.12
C PHE A 38 -13.72 -7.72 -5.31
N GLN A 39 -14.12 -7.82 -4.04
CA GLN A 39 -14.33 -6.67 -3.17
C GLN A 39 -13.25 -6.57 -2.10
N PHE A 40 -12.80 -5.35 -1.87
CA PHE A 40 -11.87 -5.01 -0.80
C PHE A 40 -12.34 -3.77 -0.05
N LYS A 41 -11.74 -3.55 1.11
CA LYS A 41 -12.06 -2.39 1.95
C LYS A 41 -11.00 -1.31 1.75
N MET A 42 -11.45 -0.08 1.61
CA MET A 42 -10.59 1.10 1.70
C MET A 42 -10.88 1.79 3.03
N LEU A 43 -9.82 2.16 3.74
CA LEU A 43 -9.94 3.07 4.87
C LEU A 43 -9.91 4.50 4.35
N ALA A 44 -10.98 5.25 4.61
CA ALA A 44 -11.11 6.63 4.19
C ALA A 44 -11.51 7.51 5.37
N VAL A 45 -11.18 8.80 5.30
CA VAL A 45 -11.47 9.76 6.36
C VAL A 45 -12.69 10.60 5.97
N ASP A 46 -13.63 10.77 6.89
CA ASP A 46 -14.75 11.69 6.71
C ASP A 46 -14.26 13.14 6.68
N ARG A 47 -14.54 13.85 5.58
CA ARG A 47 -14.08 15.21 5.31
C ARG A 47 -14.57 16.22 6.35
N LYS A 48 -15.77 16.04 6.90
CA LYS A 48 -16.37 17.03 7.83
C LYS A 48 -15.74 16.99 9.21
N CYS A 49 -15.34 15.79 9.64
CA CYS A 49 -14.91 15.59 11.02
C CYS A 49 -13.40 15.31 11.12
N MET A 50 -12.73 14.90 10.03
CA MET A 50 -11.32 14.46 9.96
C MET A 50 -10.89 13.45 11.06
N LYS A 51 -11.86 12.92 11.80
CA LYS A 51 -11.72 12.08 12.99
C LYS A 51 -12.43 10.74 12.85
N VAL A 52 -13.32 10.61 11.88
CA VAL A 52 -14.09 9.39 11.66
C VAL A 52 -13.49 8.65 10.46
N MET A 53 -12.83 7.53 10.74
CA MET A 53 -12.44 6.57 9.69
C MET A 53 -13.67 5.78 9.27
N LYS A 54 -13.89 5.67 7.95
CA LYS A 54 -14.92 4.84 7.34
C LYS A 54 -14.26 3.76 6.52
N CYS A 55 -14.79 2.55 6.63
CA CYS A 55 -14.46 1.44 5.74
C CYS A 55 -15.43 1.47 4.56
N LEU A 56 -14.89 1.60 3.35
CA LEU A 56 -15.67 1.59 2.11
C LEU A 56 -15.37 0.38 1.27
N ASN A 57 -16.38 -0.15 0.59
CA ASN A 57 -16.19 -1.26 -0.33
C ASN A 57 -15.79 -0.73 -1.71
N LEU A 58 -14.64 -1.20 -2.18
CA LEU A 58 -14.17 -1.03 -3.53
C LEU A 58 -14.26 -2.38 -4.25
N GLU A 59 -14.57 -2.34 -5.54
CA GLU A 59 -14.74 -3.50 -6.38
C GLU A 59 -13.75 -3.44 -7.54
N ILE A 60 -13.00 -4.53 -7.76
CA ILE A 60 -12.07 -4.62 -8.89
C ILE A 60 -12.82 -4.54 -10.20
N VAL A 61 -12.29 -3.70 -11.08
CA VAL A 61 -12.77 -3.58 -12.46
C VAL A 61 -11.79 -4.25 -13.42
N ARG A 62 -12.28 -4.53 -14.63
CA ARG A 62 -11.46 -5.17 -15.66
C ARG A 62 -10.36 -4.21 -16.10
N ARG A 63 -9.21 -4.77 -16.48
CA ARG A 63 -8.04 -3.99 -16.91
C ARG A 63 -8.34 -3.13 -18.15
N SER A 64 -9.09 -3.68 -19.11
CA SER A 64 -9.58 -2.98 -20.29
C SER A 64 -10.25 -1.65 -19.95
N ASP A 65 -11.14 -1.68 -18.95
CA ASP A 65 -11.95 -0.53 -18.55
C ASP A 65 -11.07 0.55 -17.90
N CYS A 66 -9.91 0.16 -17.37
CA CYS A 66 -8.96 1.06 -16.73
C CYS A 66 -7.98 1.67 -17.70
N LEU A 67 -7.52 0.92 -18.70
CA LEU A 67 -6.70 1.48 -19.79
C LEU A 67 -7.47 2.55 -20.58
N GLU A 68 -8.76 2.33 -20.83
CA GLU A 68 -9.62 3.31 -21.51
C GLU A 68 -9.71 4.64 -20.73
N ARG A 69 -9.77 4.56 -19.39
CA ARG A 69 -9.91 5.74 -18.51
C ARG A 69 -8.58 6.37 -18.11
N TYR A 70 -7.54 5.56 -18.01
CA TYR A 70 -6.22 5.93 -17.53
C TYR A 70 -5.17 5.37 -18.51
N PRO A 71 -4.84 6.08 -19.60
CA PRO A 71 -3.89 5.60 -20.59
C PRO A 71 -2.48 5.34 -20.04
N SER A 72 -2.14 5.91 -18.88
CA SER A 72 -0.87 5.68 -18.17
C SER A 72 -0.93 4.55 -17.13
N PHE A 73 -2.03 3.79 -17.09
CA PHE A 73 -2.20 2.63 -16.20
C PHE A 73 -1.18 1.54 -16.55
N ASN A 74 -0.43 1.08 -15.54
CA ASN A 74 0.57 0.03 -15.70
C ASN A 74 0.06 -1.27 -15.07
N GLU A 75 -0.38 -2.21 -15.92
CA GLU A 75 -0.98 -3.47 -15.48
C GLU A 75 -0.04 -4.38 -14.68
N GLY A 76 1.28 -4.17 -14.75
CA GLY A 76 2.25 -4.97 -14.02
C GLY A 76 2.37 -4.61 -12.54
N PHE A 77 1.96 -3.41 -12.14
CA PHE A 77 2.13 -2.91 -10.76
C PHE A 77 0.89 -2.19 -10.23
N GLN A 78 -0.18 -2.11 -11.01
CA GLN A 78 -1.37 -1.37 -10.66
C GLN A 78 -2.61 -2.21 -10.91
N ILE A 79 -3.54 -2.08 -9.98
CA ILE A 79 -4.91 -2.52 -10.15
C ILE A 79 -5.83 -1.31 -10.14
N CYS A 80 -7.07 -1.55 -10.49
CA CYS A 80 -8.05 -0.52 -10.65
C CYS A 80 -9.38 -1.01 -10.08
N ALA A 81 -10.07 -0.11 -9.39
CA ALA A 81 -11.30 -0.44 -8.71
C ALA A 81 -12.30 0.71 -8.76
N LYS A 82 -13.56 0.37 -8.61
CA LYS A 82 -14.66 1.31 -8.49
C LYS A 82 -15.22 1.29 -7.08
N LEU A 83 -15.65 2.45 -6.59
CA LEU A 83 -16.35 2.57 -5.32
C LEU A 83 -17.80 2.13 -5.46
N ASN A 84 -18.17 1.10 -4.72
CA ASN A 84 -19.54 0.61 -4.65
C ASN A 84 -20.27 1.23 -3.44
N SER A 85 -20.40 2.57 -3.44
CA SER A 85 -21.11 3.28 -2.38
C SER A 85 -21.93 4.44 -2.94
N ARG A 86 -23.21 4.49 -2.55
CA ARG A 86 -24.14 5.57 -2.93
C ARG A 86 -23.91 6.86 -2.12
N ASN A 87 -23.17 6.81 -1.01
CA ASN A 87 -23.00 7.93 -0.07
C ASN A 87 -21.52 8.38 0.06
N ALA A 88 -20.85 8.61 -1.07
CA ALA A 88 -19.47 9.11 -1.09
C ALA A 88 -19.34 10.62 -0.83
N CYS A 89 -20.45 11.37 -0.75
CA CYS A 89 -20.48 12.84 -0.80
C CYS A 89 -19.76 13.56 0.36
N ASN A 90 -19.36 12.86 1.43
CA ASN A 90 -18.66 13.44 2.58
C ASN A 90 -17.29 12.81 2.85
N ILE A 91 -16.73 12.09 1.86
CA ILE A 91 -15.47 11.38 2.02
C ILE A 91 -14.41 12.11 1.23
N GLU A 92 -13.31 12.43 1.90
CA GLU A 92 -12.13 12.96 1.22
C GLU A 92 -11.31 11.78 0.71
N PHE A 93 -10.93 11.80 -0.57
CA PHE A 93 -10.10 10.75 -1.17
C PHE A 93 -8.74 11.34 -1.53
N TYR A 94 -7.67 10.79 -0.97
CA TYR A 94 -6.30 11.25 -1.22
C TYR A 94 -5.37 10.10 -1.62
N ARG A 95 -4.26 10.45 -2.28
CA ARG A 95 -3.21 9.50 -2.65
C ARG A 95 -2.46 9.04 -1.40
N GLY A 96 -2.14 7.77 -1.31
CA GLY A 96 -1.56 7.19 -0.10
C GLY A 96 -2.56 6.46 0.80
N MET A 97 -3.87 6.57 0.53
CA MET A 97 -4.88 5.82 1.27
C MET A 97 -4.67 4.30 1.14
N PRO A 98 -4.77 3.55 2.25
CA PRO A 98 -4.56 2.12 2.24
C PRO A 98 -5.80 1.37 1.74
N VAL A 99 -5.55 0.36 0.92
CA VAL A 99 -6.53 -0.63 0.49
C VAL A 99 -6.20 -1.94 1.19
N VAL A 100 -7.17 -2.47 1.93
CA VAL A 100 -6.97 -3.60 2.83
C VAL A 100 -7.94 -4.75 2.56
N LEU A 101 -7.48 -5.95 2.88
CA LEU A 101 -8.23 -7.20 2.88
C LEU A 101 -8.18 -7.81 4.28
N GLY A 102 -9.31 -8.29 4.81
CA GLY A 102 -9.32 -8.93 6.12
C GLY A 102 -10.70 -9.05 6.75
N ASP A 103 -10.77 -9.87 7.80
CA ASP A 103 -11.98 -10.21 8.56
C ASP A 103 -11.99 -9.62 9.98
N GLY A 104 -11.10 -8.65 10.25
CA GLY A 104 -10.98 -7.97 11.55
C GLY A 104 -10.04 -8.65 12.54
N ARG A 105 -9.63 -9.90 12.30
CA ARG A 105 -8.57 -10.56 13.09
C ARG A 105 -7.21 -10.38 12.45
N VAL A 106 -7.17 -10.44 11.12
CA VAL A 106 -5.96 -10.21 10.33
C VAL A 106 -6.30 -9.22 9.23
N VAL A 107 -5.47 -8.20 9.07
CA VAL A 107 -5.62 -7.17 8.05
C VAL A 107 -4.37 -7.13 7.18
N PHE A 108 -4.57 -7.38 5.90
CA PHE A 108 -3.55 -7.30 4.87
C PHE A 108 -3.67 -5.98 4.12
N LEU A 109 -2.56 -5.26 3.97
CA LEU A 109 -2.43 -4.13 3.07
C LEU A 109 -2.17 -4.65 1.66
N TYR A 110 -3.21 -4.63 0.83
CA TYR A 110 -3.13 -5.08 -0.55
C TYR A 110 -2.53 -3.99 -1.46
N GLY A 111 -2.94 -2.74 -1.24
CA GLY A 111 -2.64 -1.68 -2.19
C GLY A 111 -2.63 -0.28 -1.56
N VAL A 112 -2.12 0.67 -2.33
CA VAL A 112 -2.15 2.09 -1.97
C VAL A 112 -2.71 2.92 -3.12
N ILE A 113 -3.66 3.80 -2.84
CA ILE A 113 -4.29 4.66 -3.86
C ILE A 113 -3.26 5.62 -4.46
N VAL A 114 -3.12 5.61 -5.78
CA VAL A 114 -2.25 6.54 -6.54
C VAL A 114 -3.04 7.52 -7.41
N VAL A 115 -4.28 7.16 -7.79
CA VAL A 115 -5.23 8.07 -8.42
C VAL A 115 -6.56 8.00 -7.67
N SER A 116 -6.99 9.13 -7.11
CA SER A 116 -8.22 9.28 -6.34
C SER A 116 -9.27 10.09 -7.12
N ARG A 117 -9.94 9.48 -8.11
CA ARG A 117 -10.96 10.14 -8.94
C ARG A 117 -12.28 9.34 -8.96
N PRO A 118 -13.17 9.54 -7.97
CA PRO A 118 -14.42 8.80 -7.89
C PRO A 118 -15.23 8.82 -9.21
N PRO A 119 -15.89 7.71 -9.57
CA PRO A 119 -15.99 6.48 -8.78
C PRO A 119 -14.80 5.53 -8.96
N PHE A 120 -13.81 5.84 -9.79
CA PHE A 120 -12.69 4.93 -10.12
C PHE A 120 -11.38 5.32 -9.43
N PHE A 121 -10.60 4.31 -9.09
CA PHE A 121 -9.35 4.46 -8.36
C PHE A 121 -8.28 3.60 -9.01
N VAL A 122 -7.08 4.16 -9.13
CA VAL A 122 -5.88 3.40 -9.49
C VAL A 122 -5.10 3.17 -8.20
N ILE A 123 -4.72 1.92 -7.98
CA ILE A 123 -4.09 1.43 -6.78
C ILE A 123 -2.78 0.76 -7.18
N ASN A 124 -1.68 1.12 -6.54
CA ASN A 124 -0.45 0.35 -6.68
C ASN A 124 -0.62 -0.99 -5.96
N ASP A 125 -0.38 -2.08 -6.69
CA ASP A 125 -0.41 -3.44 -6.18
C ASP A 125 0.87 -3.73 -5.38
N LEU A 126 0.72 -3.97 -4.07
CA LEU A 126 1.86 -4.25 -3.21
C LEU A 126 2.33 -5.69 -3.32
N THR A 127 1.54 -6.62 -3.85
CA THR A 127 2.01 -7.99 -4.08
C THR A 127 3.11 -8.01 -5.13
N GLU A 128 2.96 -7.19 -6.17
CA GLU A 128 3.96 -6.98 -7.22
C GLU A 128 5.15 -6.15 -6.74
N SER A 129 4.93 -5.27 -5.76
CA SER A 129 5.97 -4.39 -5.23
C SER A 129 6.73 -4.98 -4.03
N ARG A 130 6.39 -6.19 -3.59
CA ARG A 130 6.91 -6.79 -2.34
C ARG A 130 8.43 -6.86 -2.30
N ARG A 131 9.08 -7.32 -3.39
CA ARG A 131 10.54 -7.40 -3.46
C ARG A 131 11.20 -6.05 -3.23
N TRP A 132 10.65 -5.00 -3.84
CA TRP A 132 11.13 -3.64 -3.64
C TRP A 132 10.89 -3.16 -2.20
N ILE A 133 9.71 -3.43 -1.63
CA ILE A 133 9.38 -3.04 -0.24
C ILE A 133 10.35 -3.72 0.73
N THR A 134 10.56 -5.03 0.61
CA THR A 134 11.51 -5.77 1.45
C THR A 134 12.93 -5.24 1.29
N ALA A 135 13.39 -4.98 0.06
CA ALA A 135 14.72 -4.42 -0.17
C ALA A 135 14.89 -3.03 0.49
N VAL A 136 13.90 -2.15 0.35
CA VAL A 136 13.92 -0.82 0.96
C VAL A 136 13.86 -0.90 2.49
N LEU A 137 13.02 -1.77 3.05
CA LEU A 137 12.94 -1.96 4.50
C LEU A 137 14.24 -2.52 5.07
N SER A 138 14.90 -3.46 4.37
CA SER A 138 16.22 -3.97 4.77
C SER A 138 17.29 -2.89 4.73
N LEU A 139 17.27 -2.00 3.73
CA LEU A 139 18.17 -0.85 3.66
C LEU A 139 17.91 0.15 4.78
N LEU A 140 16.66 0.45 5.10
CA LEU A 140 16.31 1.38 6.18
C LEU A 140 16.60 0.80 7.58
N GLY A 141 16.38 -0.50 7.78
CA GLY A 141 16.67 -1.19 9.04
C GLY A 141 18.16 -1.43 9.32
N SER A 142 19.02 -1.33 8.30
CA SER A 142 20.47 -1.50 8.41
C SER A 142 21.26 -0.18 8.41
N VAL A 143 20.57 0.97 8.34
CA VAL A 143 21.18 2.30 8.45
C VAL A 143 21.03 2.81 9.88
N PRO A 144 22.06 2.67 10.75
CA PRO A 144 22.13 3.49 11.96
C PRO A 144 22.08 4.95 11.52
N ALA A 145 21.29 5.77 12.22
CA ALA A 145 20.96 7.17 11.91
C ALA A 145 22.20 8.09 11.79
N GLY A 146 22.98 7.90 10.74
CA GLY A 146 24.30 8.50 10.60
C GLY A 146 25.21 7.74 9.64
N LYS A 147 24.85 7.69 8.35
CA LYS A 147 25.76 7.78 7.18
C LYS A 147 25.04 7.29 5.93
N VAL A 148 24.40 8.21 5.22
CA VAL A 148 24.12 8.04 3.79
C VAL A 148 25.47 8.11 3.07
N ARG A 149 26.11 6.97 2.80
CA ARG A 149 27.23 6.90 1.86
C ARG A 149 26.68 6.59 0.47
N ARG A 150 27.10 7.41 -0.49
CA ARG A 150 26.81 7.34 -1.93
C ARG A 150 26.85 5.89 -2.44
N LEU A 151 25.78 5.45 -3.08
CA LEU A 151 25.78 4.28 -3.97
C LEU A 151 25.22 4.71 -5.33
N LEU A 152 26.04 5.45 -6.07
CA LEU A 152 26.07 5.40 -7.52
C LEU A 152 27.53 5.53 -7.93
N ASN A 153 28.02 4.49 -8.61
CA ASN A 153 29.33 4.32 -9.24
C ASN A 153 30.49 4.03 -8.29
N ASP A 154 30.82 2.75 -8.14
CA ASP A 154 32.02 2.17 -8.78
C ASP A 154 31.87 0.64 -8.80
N GLY A 155 32.34 0.03 -9.89
CA GLY A 155 31.94 -1.28 -10.35
C GLY A 155 32.52 -2.49 -9.62
N GLY A 156 32.03 -3.66 -10.05
CA GLY A 156 32.63 -4.96 -9.79
C GLY A 156 32.34 -5.54 -8.41
N GLU A 157 31.38 -6.46 -8.32
CA GLU A 157 31.65 -7.89 -8.12
C GLU A 157 30.34 -8.66 -7.94
N GLN A 158 30.24 -9.79 -8.66
CA GLN A 158 29.14 -10.74 -8.57
C GLN A 158 29.29 -11.57 -7.28
N TYR A 159 28.30 -11.54 -6.39
CA TYR A 159 28.21 -12.53 -5.32
C TYR A 159 27.38 -13.72 -5.80
N GLN A 160 28.02 -14.88 -5.96
CA GLN A 160 27.35 -16.17 -6.10
C GLN A 160 26.72 -16.55 -4.76
N LEU A 161 25.44 -16.96 -4.79
CA LEU A 161 24.79 -17.59 -3.65
C LEU A 161 25.27 -19.05 -3.56
N ALA A 162 26.12 -19.33 -2.59
CA ALA A 162 26.38 -20.69 -2.15
C ALA A 162 25.19 -21.18 -1.32
N ASN A 163 24.58 -22.26 -1.82
CA ASN A 163 23.76 -23.28 -1.14
C ASN A 163 23.19 -22.98 0.25
N LEU A 164 21.87 -22.85 0.32
CA LEU A 164 21.00 -23.51 1.32
C LEU A 164 19.70 -23.94 0.62
#